data_AF-A0A370HWL3-F1
#
_entry.id   AF-A0A370HWL3-F1
#
_cell.length_a   1.000
_cell.length_b   1.000
_cell.length_c   1.000
_cell.angle_alpha   90.00
_cell.angle_beta   90.00
_cell.angle_gamma   90.00
#
_symmetry.space_group_name_H-M   'P 1'
#
loop_
_entity.id
_entity.type
_entity.pdbx_description
1 polymer ?
#
loop_
_entity_poly.entity_id
_entity_poly.type
_entity_poly.pdbx_seq_one_letter_code
_entity_poly.pdbx_strand_id
1 'polypeptide(L)'
;MAPNILRLRAYLDRITTSISAEKCCDACDAVMPGSTSTYPSRGVDAFVTPASASEYSHVADGQTEDGATVADVLDERTAMALEGGVSPAFARLFAALQVVRPASVDEIQWRQAIDDVGIFLDTWGSAAERMGWTAHDVIGPQFTPASLAWLLNGASVISLTPTHARLSDGRTFARPSDGRT
;
A
#
# COMPACT_ATOMS: atom_id res chain seq x y z
N MET A 1 17.68 -16.77 -8.74
CA MET A 1 17.34 -15.38 -8.33
C MET A 1 15.89 -15.17 -8.74
N ALA A 2 14.94 -15.22 -7.80
CA ALA A 2 13.54 -15.52 -8.10
C ALA A 2 12.82 -14.38 -8.85
N PRO A 3 12.29 -14.61 -10.07
CA PRO A 3 11.60 -13.60 -10.88
C PRO A 3 10.28 -13.08 -10.26
N ASN A 4 9.82 -13.67 -9.15
CA ASN A 4 8.59 -13.30 -8.47
C ASN A 4 8.67 -11.99 -7.66
N ILE A 5 9.82 -11.62 -7.09
CA ILE A 5 9.92 -10.45 -6.19
C ILE A 5 9.74 -9.13 -6.92
N LEU A 6 10.27 -9.00 -8.15
CA LEU A 6 10.12 -7.78 -8.96
C LEU A 6 8.69 -7.58 -9.46
N ARG A 7 7.98 -8.67 -9.75
CA ARG A 7 6.56 -8.64 -10.18
C ARG A 7 5.63 -8.30 -9.03
N LEU A 8 5.89 -8.85 -7.84
CA LEU A 8 5.19 -8.50 -6.61
C LEU A 8 5.36 -7.02 -6.23
N ARG A 9 6.56 -6.46 -6.41
CA ARG A 9 6.80 -5.03 -6.20
C ARG A 9 5.97 -4.16 -7.13
N ALA A 10 5.96 -4.45 -8.43
CA ALA A 10 5.15 -3.71 -9.40
C ALA A 10 3.63 -3.84 -9.11
N TYR A 11 3.19 -5.00 -8.62
CA TYR A 11 1.80 -5.24 -8.23
C TYR A 11 1.42 -4.47 -6.94
N LEU A 12 2.30 -4.43 -5.94
CA LEU A 12 2.09 -3.65 -4.71
C LEU A 12 2.11 -2.14 -4.97
N ASP A 13 2.97 -1.66 -5.87
CA ASP A 13 2.93 -0.27 -6.36
C ASP A 13 1.57 0.04 -6.99
N ARG A 14 1.01 -0.91 -7.76
CA ARG A 14 -0.33 -0.75 -8.36
C ARG A 14 -1.46 -0.76 -7.33
N ILE A 15 -1.42 -1.63 -6.31
CA ILE A 15 -2.41 -1.63 -5.22
C ILE A 15 -2.37 -0.33 -4.42
N THR A 16 -1.18 0.10 -4.02
CA THR A 16 -1.01 1.32 -3.21
C THR A 16 -1.40 2.58 -3.98
N THR A 17 -1.17 2.59 -5.30
CA THR A 17 -1.65 3.67 -6.20
C THR A 17 -3.17 3.63 -6.39
N SER A 18 -3.78 2.45 -6.50
CA SER A 18 -5.23 2.29 -6.71
C SER A 18 -6.07 2.70 -5.49
N ILE A 19 -5.62 2.34 -4.28
CA ILE A 19 -6.30 2.75 -3.03
C ILE A 19 -6.24 4.28 -2.86
N SER A 20 -5.19 4.94 -3.37
CA SER A 20 -5.10 6.40 -3.42
C SER A 20 -6.00 7.01 -4.51
N ALA A 21 -6.26 6.28 -5.60
CA ALA A 21 -7.04 6.76 -6.74
C ALA A 21 -8.56 6.62 -6.55
N GLU A 22 -9.04 5.58 -5.86
CA GLU A 22 -10.48 5.38 -5.59
C GLU A 22 -11.10 6.49 -4.71
N LYS A 23 -10.27 7.31 -4.05
CA LYS A 23 -10.70 8.50 -3.29
C LYS A 23 -10.72 9.79 -4.11
N CYS A 24 -10.23 9.80 -5.35
CA CYS A 24 -10.21 11.00 -6.21
C CYS A 24 -11.45 11.17 -7.09
N CYS A 25 -12.37 10.20 -7.13
CA CYS A 25 -13.49 10.20 -8.08
C CYS A 25 -14.67 11.10 -7.69
N ASP A 26 -14.83 11.47 -6.42
CA ASP A 26 -16.05 12.16 -5.94
C ASP A 26 -15.99 13.70 -5.98
N ALA A 27 -14.92 14.30 -6.53
CA ALA A 27 -14.68 15.74 -6.38
C ALA A 27 -14.26 16.50 -7.66
N CYS A 28 -14.78 16.15 -8.83
CA CYS A 28 -14.58 16.98 -10.02
C CYS A 28 -15.81 17.04 -10.95
N ASP A 29 -16.93 17.53 -10.41
CA ASP A 29 -18.05 18.01 -11.22
C ASP A 29 -18.36 19.47 -10.84
N ALA A 30 -17.51 20.40 -11.28
CA ALA A 30 -17.85 21.82 -11.37
C ALA A 30 -16.86 22.61 -12.25
N VAL A 31 -17.35 22.99 -13.43
CA VAL A 31 -17.13 24.27 -14.13
C VAL A 31 -15.71 24.57 -14.64
N MET A 32 -15.55 24.52 -15.96
CA MET A 32 -14.70 25.46 -16.71
C MET A 32 -15.31 25.76 -18.09
N PRO A 33 -15.60 27.03 -18.44
CA PRO A 33 -15.67 27.47 -19.82
C PRO A 33 -14.35 28.15 -20.23
N GLY A 34 -13.86 27.82 -21.43
CA GLY A 34 -12.94 28.68 -22.19
C GLY A 34 -11.48 28.21 -22.25
N SER A 35 -11.17 27.31 -23.18
CA SER A 35 -9.79 27.07 -23.65
C SER A 35 -9.48 27.93 -24.86
N THR A 36 -8.50 28.81 -24.76
CA THR A 36 -7.74 29.31 -25.90
C THR A 36 -6.28 28.93 -25.77
N SER A 37 -5.90 28.02 -26.67
CA SER A 37 -4.55 27.56 -27.00
C SER A 37 -3.62 28.69 -27.40
N THR A 38 -2.39 28.71 -26.88
CA THR A 38 -1.18 29.27 -27.54
C THR A 38 0.06 28.78 -26.79
N TYR A 39 0.89 27.95 -27.43
CA TYR A 39 2.34 27.87 -27.15
C TYR A 39 3.11 27.68 -28.47
N PRO A 40 4.17 28.47 -28.71
CA PRO A 40 4.99 28.35 -29.92
C PRO A 40 6.19 27.42 -29.74
N SER A 41 6.56 26.79 -30.85
CA SER A 41 7.67 25.86 -31.05
C SER A 41 9.03 26.53 -30.90
N ARG A 42 9.99 25.84 -30.25
CA ARG A 42 11.41 26.04 -30.51
C ARG A 42 12.21 24.78 -30.18
N GLY A 43 12.78 24.19 -31.22
CA GLY A 43 13.63 23.00 -31.12
C GLY A 43 15.08 23.33 -30.78
N VAL A 44 15.80 22.28 -30.38
CA VAL A 44 17.21 22.05 -30.69
C VAL A 44 17.46 20.53 -30.68
N ASP A 45 18.02 20.05 -31.78
CA ASP A 45 18.71 18.77 -31.95
C ASP A 45 19.89 18.66 -30.94
N ALA A 46 20.50 17.53 -30.58
CA ALA A 46 20.56 16.14 -31.00
C ALA A 46 21.19 15.37 -29.82
N PHE A 47 20.93 14.07 -29.63
CA PHE A 47 21.97 13.13 -29.20
C PHE A 47 21.52 11.67 -29.40
N VAL A 48 22.19 11.00 -30.34
CA VAL A 48 22.53 9.56 -30.42
C VAL A 48 21.42 8.54 -30.12
N THR A 49 20.91 7.89 -31.18
CA THR A 49 20.41 6.50 -31.14
C THR A 49 21.62 5.55 -31.20
N PRO A 50 21.58 4.39 -30.53
CA PRO A 50 21.18 3.24 -31.33
C PRO A 50 20.34 2.18 -30.60
N ALA A 51 19.64 1.43 -31.45
CA ALA A 51 19.22 0.04 -31.28
C ALA A 51 17.98 -0.27 -30.43
N SER A 52 16.96 -0.75 -31.16
CA SER A 52 16.01 -1.80 -30.78
C SER A 52 15.33 -1.71 -29.42
N ALA A 53 14.13 -1.14 -29.43
CA ALA A 53 13.06 -1.56 -28.53
C ALA A 53 11.81 -1.92 -29.37
N SER A 54 11.96 -2.85 -30.31
CA SER A 54 10.85 -3.44 -31.08
C SER A 54 10.50 -4.87 -30.63
N GLU A 55 11.05 -5.35 -29.52
CA GLU A 55 10.71 -6.65 -28.98
C GLU A 55 10.79 -6.58 -27.46
N TYR A 56 9.65 -6.35 -26.81
CA TYR A 56 9.20 -7.17 -25.67
C TYR A 56 7.73 -6.86 -25.39
N SER A 57 6.91 -7.00 -26.44
CA SER A 57 5.49 -7.32 -26.29
C SER A 57 5.40 -8.82 -25.99
N HIS A 58 5.72 -9.21 -24.76
CA HIS A 58 5.22 -10.46 -24.21
C HIS A 58 4.81 -10.21 -22.77
N VAL A 59 3.51 -9.94 -22.62
CA VAL A 59 2.72 -10.17 -21.41
C VAL A 59 2.94 -11.63 -20.99
N ALA A 60 3.98 -11.87 -20.22
CA ALA A 60 4.18 -13.15 -19.55
C ALA A 60 3.45 -13.04 -18.21
N ASP A 61 2.17 -13.39 -18.26
CA ASP A 61 1.29 -13.58 -17.12
C ASP A 61 2.03 -14.33 -15.99
N GLY A 62 1.78 -13.89 -14.76
CA GLY A 62 2.48 -14.33 -13.56
C GLY A 62 2.01 -15.68 -13.06
N GLN A 63 2.09 -16.72 -13.88
CA GLN A 63 1.74 -18.08 -13.48
C GLN A 63 2.82 -18.66 -12.54
N THR A 64 2.41 -19.03 -11.34
CA THR A 64 3.10 -20.07 -10.55
C THR A 64 2.96 -21.43 -11.25
N GLU A 65 3.69 -22.45 -10.83
CA GLU A 65 3.64 -23.79 -11.47
C GLU A 65 2.25 -24.46 -11.38
N ASP A 66 1.39 -23.96 -10.48
CA ASP A 66 -0.04 -24.31 -10.35
C ASP A 66 -1.00 -23.32 -11.05
N GLY A 67 -0.48 -22.33 -11.78
CA GLY A 67 -1.27 -21.33 -12.52
C GLY A 67 -1.90 -20.22 -11.68
N ALA A 68 -1.79 -20.25 -10.35
CA ALA A 68 -2.30 -19.19 -9.48
C ALA A 68 -1.43 -17.94 -9.60
N THR A 69 -2.07 -16.78 -9.79
CA THR A 69 -1.40 -15.48 -9.83
C THR A 69 -1.20 -14.92 -8.42
N VAL A 70 -0.32 -13.92 -8.29
CA VAL A 70 -0.17 -13.16 -7.03
C VAL A 70 -1.48 -12.49 -6.62
N ALA A 71 -2.31 -12.09 -7.58
CA ALA A 71 -3.60 -11.49 -7.31
C ALA A 71 -4.54 -12.51 -6.65
N ASP A 72 -4.57 -13.75 -7.16
CA ASP A 72 -5.41 -14.81 -6.59
C ASP A 72 -5.01 -15.14 -5.15
N VAL A 73 -3.70 -15.24 -4.88
CA VAL A 73 -3.18 -15.46 -3.51
C VAL A 73 -3.58 -14.32 -2.57
N LEU A 74 -3.58 -13.08 -3.06
CA LEU A 74 -3.96 -11.93 -2.24
C LEU A 74 -5.45 -11.82 -2.04
N ASP A 75 -6.25 -12.18 -3.04
CA ASP A 75 -7.71 -12.21 -2.91
C ASP A 75 -8.14 -13.32 -1.94
N GLU A 76 -7.53 -14.49 -1.99
CA GLU A 76 -7.70 -15.56 -1.01
C GLU A 76 -7.35 -15.07 0.40
N ARG A 77 -6.16 -14.49 0.59
CA ARG A 77 -5.74 -13.96 1.89
C ARG A 77 -6.59 -12.80 2.39
N THR A 78 -7.11 -11.97 1.48
CA THR A 78 -8.04 -10.90 1.83
C THR A 78 -9.36 -11.49 2.32
N ALA A 79 -9.89 -12.52 1.65
CA ALA A 79 -11.10 -13.21 2.07
C ALA A 79 -10.93 -13.86 3.46
N MET A 80 -9.79 -14.52 3.71
CA MET A 80 -9.47 -15.08 5.03
C MET A 80 -9.38 -14.01 6.13
N ALA A 81 -8.78 -12.85 5.83
CA ALA A 81 -8.71 -11.75 6.79
C ALA A 81 -10.11 -11.21 7.15
N LEU A 82 -10.97 -11.04 6.14
CA LEU A 82 -12.36 -10.62 6.35
C LEU A 82 -13.15 -11.64 7.19
N GLU A 83 -13.00 -12.93 6.93
CA GLU A 83 -13.61 -14.00 7.72
C GLU A 83 -13.09 -14.02 9.17
N GLY A 84 -11.81 -13.68 9.36
CA GLY A 84 -11.18 -13.48 10.66
C GLY A 84 -11.63 -12.22 11.42
N GLY A 85 -12.55 -11.42 10.85
CA GLY A 85 -13.08 -10.21 11.50
C GLY A 85 -12.23 -8.95 11.29
N VAL A 86 -11.20 -9.00 10.42
CA VAL A 86 -10.47 -7.80 10.03
C VAL A 86 -11.41 -6.88 9.24
N SER A 87 -11.45 -5.60 9.63
CA SER A 87 -12.27 -4.62 8.91
C SER A 87 -11.87 -4.53 7.41
N PRO A 88 -12.85 -4.38 6.50
CA PRO A 88 -12.59 -4.25 5.07
C PRO A 88 -11.59 -3.16 4.71
N ALA A 89 -11.54 -2.08 5.50
CA ALA A 89 -10.59 -0.98 5.30
C ALA A 89 -9.12 -1.40 5.40
N PHE A 90 -8.82 -2.50 6.09
CA PHE A 90 -7.45 -2.99 6.33
C PHE A 90 -7.14 -4.32 5.64
N ALA A 91 -8.15 -5.13 5.34
CA ALA A 91 -8.00 -6.54 4.95
C ALA A 91 -7.02 -6.76 3.79
N ARG A 92 -7.14 -6.00 2.70
CA ARG A 92 -6.28 -6.20 1.51
C ARG A 92 -4.81 -5.89 1.77
N LEU A 93 -4.51 -4.80 2.49
CA LEU A 93 -3.12 -4.43 2.75
C LEU A 93 -2.50 -5.29 3.85
N PHE A 94 -3.32 -5.79 4.79
CA PHE A 94 -2.87 -6.79 5.77
C PHE A 94 -2.56 -8.13 5.10
N ALA A 95 -3.39 -8.59 4.17
CA ALA A 95 -3.11 -9.75 3.33
C ALA A 95 -1.80 -9.56 2.55
N ALA A 96 -1.58 -8.37 1.98
CA ALA A 96 -0.32 -8.05 1.31
C ALA A 96 0.89 -8.14 2.24
N LEU A 97 0.78 -7.64 3.48
CA LEU A 97 1.86 -7.74 4.47
C LEU A 97 2.21 -9.19 4.79
N GLN A 98 1.22 -10.10 4.84
CA GLN A 98 1.45 -11.53 5.12
C GLN A 98 2.13 -12.28 3.96
N VAL A 99 1.92 -11.83 2.72
CA VAL A 99 2.46 -12.50 1.53
C VAL A 99 3.83 -11.96 1.14
N VAL A 100 4.10 -10.68 1.42
CA VAL A 100 5.27 -9.98 0.88
C VAL A 100 6.15 -9.40 1.96
N ARG A 101 7.33 -10.01 2.14
CA ARG A 101 8.40 -9.41 2.92
C ARG A 101 9.08 -8.28 2.13
N PRO A 102 9.18 -7.05 2.66
CA PRO A 102 9.99 -6.00 2.06
C PRO A 102 11.47 -6.42 2.02
N ALA A 103 12.17 -6.17 0.90
CA ALA A 103 13.55 -6.66 0.73
C ALA A 103 14.56 -6.05 1.74
N SER A 104 14.25 -4.87 2.30
CA SER A 104 15.07 -4.17 3.29
C SER A 104 14.80 -4.60 4.73
N VAL A 105 13.84 -5.50 4.95
CA VAL A 105 13.41 -5.96 6.27
C VAL A 105 13.77 -7.42 6.42
N ASP A 106 14.38 -7.79 7.56
CA ASP A 106 14.68 -9.18 7.85
C ASP A 106 13.43 -9.99 8.20
N GLU A 107 13.55 -11.32 8.19
CA GLU A 107 12.40 -12.19 8.40
C GLU A 107 11.79 -12.08 9.80
N ILE A 108 12.62 -11.84 10.82
CA ILE A 108 12.18 -11.76 12.21
C ILE A 108 11.36 -10.47 12.40
N GLN A 109 11.89 -9.34 11.92
CA GLN A 109 11.21 -8.06 11.96
C GLN A 109 9.89 -8.09 11.17
N TRP A 110 9.88 -8.74 10.02
CA TRP A 110 8.66 -8.87 9.22
C TRP A 110 7.58 -9.71 9.90
N ARG A 111 7.94 -10.86 10.49
CA ARG A 111 6.99 -11.68 11.26
C ARG A 111 6.45 -10.92 12.47
N GLN A 112 7.32 -10.20 13.20
CA GLN A 112 6.89 -9.37 14.31
C GLN A 112 5.88 -8.30 13.86
N ALA A 113 6.11 -7.64 12.73
CA ALA A 113 5.18 -6.65 12.19
C ALA A 113 3.83 -7.27 11.80
N ILE A 114 3.80 -8.50 11.27
CA ILE A 114 2.55 -9.21 10.99
C ILE A 114 1.78 -9.46 12.29
N ASP A 115 2.46 -10.00 13.32
CA ASP A 115 1.85 -10.33 14.60
C ASP A 115 1.32 -9.06 15.32
N ASP A 116 2.14 -8.01 15.33
CA ASP A 116 1.79 -6.71 15.94
C ASP A 116 0.57 -6.07 15.26
N VAL A 117 0.50 -6.13 13.92
CA VAL A 117 -0.66 -5.64 13.16
C VAL A 117 -1.89 -6.52 13.38
N GLY A 118 -1.73 -7.83 13.53
CA GLY A 118 -2.84 -8.73 13.89
C GLY A 118 -3.48 -8.31 15.22
N ILE A 119 -2.67 -8.18 16.28
CA ILE A 119 -3.12 -7.73 17.61
C ILE A 119 -3.74 -6.31 17.54
N PHE A 120 -3.06 -5.45 16.77
CA PHE A 120 -3.61 -4.29 16.07
C PHE A 120 -5.11 -4.34 15.81
N LEU A 121 -5.41 -5.07 14.75
CA LEU A 121 -6.71 -5.11 14.08
C LEU A 121 -7.76 -5.81 14.95
N ASP A 122 -7.36 -6.82 15.70
CA ASP A 122 -8.26 -7.52 16.64
C ASP A 122 -8.77 -6.59 17.74
N THR A 123 -7.89 -5.73 18.28
CA THR A 123 -8.25 -4.85 19.40
C THR A 123 -8.87 -3.55 18.93
N TRP A 124 -8.31 -2.95 17.87
CA TRP A 124 -8.61 -1.58 17.49
C TRP A 124 -9.20 -1.43 16.09
N GLY A 125 -9.20 -2.47 15.24
CA GLY A 125 -9.51 -2.36 13.81
C GLY A 125 -10.82 -1.63 13.52
N SER A 126 -11.93 -2.05 14.13
CA SER A 126 -13.23 -1.40 13.93
C SER A 126 -13.28 0.03 14.49
N ALA A 127 -12.57 0.32 15.59
CA ALA A 127 -12.52 1.66 16.17
C ALA A 127 -11.65 2.60 15.30
N ALA A 128 -10.52 2.09 14.81
CA ALA A 128 -9.59 2.79 13.93
C ALA A 128 -10.31 3.22 12.64
N GLU A 129 -11.05 2.31 12.00
CA GLU A 129 -11.87 2.63 10.81
C GLU A 129 -12.88 3.75 11.10
N ARG A 130 -13.64 3.65 12.20
CA ARG A 130 -14.62 4.70 12.59
C ARG A 130 -13.96 6.05 12.88
N MET A 131 -12.71 6.04 13.34
CA MET A 131 -11.91 7.25 13.58
C MET A 131 -11.21 7.77 12.32
N GLY A 132 -11.38 7.09 11.19
CA GLY A 132 -10.81 7.47 9.89
C GLY A 132 -9.35 7.07 9.71
N TRP A 133 -8.83 6.13 10.50
CA TRP A 133 -7.54 5.53 10.22
C TRP A 133 -7.63 4.66 8.97
N THR A 134 -6.60 4.74 8.14
CA THR A 134 -6.52 4.00 6.89
C THR A 134 -5.49 2.88 6.99
N ALA A 135 -5.56 1.92 6.07
CA ALA A 135 -4.50 0.92 5.94
C ALA A 135 -3.12 1.54 5.70
N HIS A 136 -3.05 2.71 5.05
CA HIS A 136 -1.78 3.42 4.85
C HIS A 136 -1.21 3.98 6.16
N ASP A 137 -2.04 4.43 7.08
CA ASP A 137 -1.57 4.88 8.41
C ASP A 137 -1.01 3.71 9.22
N VAL A 138 -1.68 2.56 9.14
CA VAL A 138 -1.33 1.38 9.94
C VAL A 138 -0.17 0.61 9.31
N ILE A 139 -0.27 0.21 8.06
CA ILE A 139 0.66 -0.73 7.39
C ILE A 139 1.66 0.00 6.46
N GLY A 140 1.34 1.21 6.04
CA GLY A 140 2.20 2.03 5.19
C GLY A 140 2.04 1.74 3.70
N PRO A 141 2.16 2.75 2.81
CA PRO A 141 2.38 2.49 1.40
C PRO A 141 3.70 1.71 1.23
N GLN A 142 3.71 0.67 0.40
CA GLN A 142 4.90 -0.16 0.14
C GLN A 142 5.60 -0.69 1.40
N PHE A 143 4.87 -0.82 2.52
CA PHE A 143 5.43 -1.24 3.80
C PHE A 143 6.56 -0.34 4.31
N THR A 144 6.37 0.99 4.21
CA THR A 144 7.35 1.96 4.70
C THR A 144 7.58 1.82 6.21
N PRO A 145 8.84 1.83 6.69
CA PRO A 145 9.17 1.71 8.13
C PRO A 145 8.56 2.81 9.03
N ALA A 146 7.98 3.85 8.45
CA ALA A 146 7.35 4.94 9.18
C ALA A 146 5.89 4.66 9.57
N SER A 147 5.27 3.57 9.11
CA SER A 147 3.90 3.23 9.50
C SER A 147 3.81 2.67 10.92
N LEU A 148 2.60 2.64 11.48
CA LEU A 148 2.36 2.10 12.82
C LEU A 148 2.86 0.66 12.97
N ALA A 149 2.63 -0.21 11.98
CA ALA A 149 3.03 -1.62 11.94
C ALA A 149 4.50 -1.83 12.31
N TRP A 150 5.39 -1.02 11.75
CA TRP A 150 6.83 -1.12 12.00
C TRP A 150 7.24 -0.42 13.29
N LEU A 151 6.49 0.61 13.70
CA LEU A 151 6.74 1.28 14.96
C LEU A 151 6.36 0.40 16.16
N LEU A 152 5.34 -0.46 16.05
CA LEU A 152 4.93 -1.34 17.16
C LEU A 152 6.13 -2.12 17.69
N ASN A 153 6.80 -2.92 16.87
CA ASN A 153 8.05 -3.63 17.22
C ASN A 153 7.97 -4.29 18.62
N GLY A 154 6.88 -5.04 18.85
CA GLY A 154 6.56 -5.70 20.11
C GLY A 154 5.85 -4.84 21.16
N ALA A 155 5.68 -3.54 20.94
CA ALA A 155 4.81 -2.68 21.75
C ALA A 155 3.35 -2.78 21.29
N SER A 156 2.41 -2.58 22.20
CA SER A 156 0.97 -2.57 21.90
C SER A 156 0.39 -1.15 21.96
N VAL A 157 -0.66 -0.90 21.18
CA VAL A 157 -1.43 0.35 21.28
C VAL A 157 -2.27 0.32 22.55
N ILE A 158 -2.05 1.29 23.44
CA ILE A 158 -2.79 1.44 24.70
C ILE A 158 -3.86 2.54 24.64
N SER A 159 -3.77 3.43 23.65
CA SER A 159 -4.78 4.46 23.38
C SER A 159 -4.74 4.84 21.91
N LEU A 160 -5.92 4.87 21.28
CA LEU A 160 -6.09 5.28 19.89
C LEU A 160 -7.04 6.48 19.83
N THR A 161 -6.62 7.51 19.11
CA THR A 161 -7.40 8.72 18.84
C THR A 161 -7.46 8.95 17.33
N PRO A 162 -8.31 9.87 16.81
CA PRO A 162 -8.35 10.14 15.37
C PRO A 162 -7.02 10.58 14.75
N THR A 163 -6.09 11.11 15.55
CA THR A 163 -4.83 11.70 15.05
C THR A 163 -3.58 11.02 15.58
N HIS A 164 -3.64 10.26 16.67
CA HIS A 164 -2.44 9.64 17.27
C HIS A 164 -2.75 8.28 17.92
N ALA A 165 -1.74 7.41 17.95
CA ALA A 165 -1.72 6.19 18.73
C ALA A 165 -0.63 6.27 19.80
N ARG A 166 -0.95 5.91 21.04
CA ARG A 166 0.02 5.82 22.15
C ARG A 166 0.38 4.37 22.39
N LEU A 167 1.68 4.08 22.47
CA LEU A 167 2.22 2.74 22.65
C LEU A 167 2.54 2.44 24.12
N SER A 168 2.59 1.16 24.46
CA SER A 168 2.87 0.66 25.81
C SER A 168 4.24 1.04 26.36
N ASP A 169 5.21 1.33 25.48
CA ASP A 169 6.56 1.76 25.85
C ASP A 169 6.72 3.29 25.92
N GLY A 170 5.62 4.04 25.81
CA GLY A 170 5.60 5.49 25.90
C GLY A 170 5.80 6.22 24.57
N ARG A 171 6.15 5.53 23.47
CA ARG A 171 6.18 6.15 22.14
C ARG A 171 4.79 6.58 21.70
N THR A 172 4.73 7.60 20.85
CA THR A 172 3.48 8.08 20.24
C THR A 172 3.66 8.16 18.74
N PHE A 173 2.72 7.55 18.01
CA PHE A 173 2.62 7.67 16.57
C PHE A 173 1.63 8.77 16.23
N ALA A 174 2.07 9.78 15.49
CA ALA A 174 1.19 10.76 14.88
C ALA A 174 0.73 10.23 13.52
N ARG A 175 -0.58 10.15 13.33
CA ARG A 175 -1.16 9.85 12.03
C ARG A 175 -0.71 10.95 11.05
N PRO A 176 -0.02 10.62 9.95
CA PRO A 176 0.33 11.61 8.94
C PRO A 176 -0.97 12.23 8.42
N SER A 177 -1.19 13.51 8.67
CA SER A 177 -2.39 14.20 8.19
C SER A 177 -2.43 14.09 6.67
N ASP A 178 -3.58 13.68 6.11
CA ASP A 178 -3.85 13.66 4.67
C ASP A 178 -3.90 15.08 4.06
N GLY A 179 -2.96 15.99 4.37
CA GLY A 179 -2.85 17.34 3.76
C GLY A 179 -4.09 18.25 3.79
N ARG A 180 -5.18 17.88 4.48
CA ARG A 180 -6.41 18.67 4.59
C ARG A 180 -6.27 19.73 5.68
N THR A 181 -5.66 20.85 5.31
CA THR A 181 -5.85 22.17 5.95
C THR A 181 -6.37 23.13 4.91
#